data_AF-A0A139AK53-F1
#
_entry.id   AF-A0A139AK53-F1
#
_cell.length_a   1.000
_cell.length_b   1.000
_cell.length_c   1.000
_cell.angle_alpha   90.00
_cell.angle_beta   90.00
_cell.angle_gamma   90.00
#
_symmetry.space_group_name_H-M   'P 1'
#
loop_
_entity.id
_entity.type
_entity.pdbx_description
1 polymer ?
#
loop_
_entity_poly.entity_id
_entity_poly.type
_entity_poly.pdbx_seq_one_letter_code
_entity_poly.pdbx_strand_id
1 'polypeptide(L)'
;MSGRRAYQPIVDVPPQYSSAEAQLQFQSFIQPDASPPQGSISSQPQRIQQAPAAPQADFSYPAAAAGEFGGSYGRGNPNAGIWSLDYYKQYFDVDTDQVMKRVMASFVPSDMFLQQISSNLELYGPFWVPTTVIFSLFVTTSVAGSIVAYLSGKTFDYDFSLLSFAITICYCYTFLAPLCIWAVCKYLGSDAKLLELVSVYGYGMSVWIPVSFLSIIPLELFRWLLVLAACGITTLFALRNTYPLAVRTGDAKAAAPVMGMVILSNVALAAVFKFWFFGA
;
A
#
# COMPACT_ATOMS: atom_id res chain seq x y z
N MET A 1 47.30 -48.25 -32.48
CA MET A 1 46.79 -47.26 -31.49
C MET A 1 47.08 -45.88 -32.07
N SER A 2 46.19 -44.89 -32.19
CA SER A 2 44.73 -44.75 -31.94
C SER A 2 44.21 -43.82 -33.06
N GLY A 3 43.08 -44.03 -33.74
CA GLY A 3 41.74 -44.15 -33.17
C GLY A 3 40.96 -42.82 -33.27
N ARG A 4 40.96 -42.14 -34.43
CA ARG A 4 40.17 -40.90 -34.64
C ARG A 4 38.67 -41.24 -34.65
N ARG A 5 37.92 -40.80 -33.63
CA ARG A 5 36.45 -40.93 -33.59
C ARG A 5 35.80 -39.85 -34.45
N ALA A 6 34.87 -40.24 -35.32
CA ALA A 6 33.98 -39.32 -36.02
C ALA A 6 32.82 -38.90 -35.08
N TYR A 7 32.38 -37.65 -35.20
CA TYR A 7 31.19 -37.15 -34.53
C TYR A 7 29.96 -37.39 -35.43
N GLN A 8 28.93 -38.07 -34.90
CA GLN A 8 27.60 -38.09 -35.49
C GLN A 8 26.71 -37.09 -34.74
N PRO A 9 25.94 -36.23 -35.43
CA PRO A 9 24.94 -35.40 -34.78
C PRO A 9 23.76 -36.25 -34.32
N ILE A 10 23.33 -36.05 -33.08
CA ILE A 10 22.10 -36.64 -32.54
C ILE A 10 20.92 -35.92 -33.18
N VAL A 11 20.04 -36.67 -33.83
CA VAL A 11 18.76 -36.15 -34.34
C VAL A 11 17.72 -36.39 -33.25
N ASP A 12 17.33 -35.33 -32.55
CA ASP A 12 16.27 -35.40 -31.54
C ASP A 12 14.93 -35.67 -32.22
N VAL A 13 14.40 -36.88 -32.03
CA VAL A 13 13.06 -37.27 -32.48
C VAL A 13 12.05 -36.71 -31.46
N PRO A 14 11.07 -35.88 -31.88
CA PRO A 14 10.07 -35.37 -30.95
C PRO A 14 9.21 -36.52 -30.39
N PRO A 15 8.80 -36.46 -29.11
CA PRO A 15 8.01 -37.53 -28.50
C PRO A 15 6.66 -37.70 -29.22
N GLN A 16 6.27 -38.96 -29.43
CA GLN A 16 4.94 -39.29 -29.95
C GLN A 16 3.88 -38.94 -28.91
N TYR A 17 3.03 -37.96 -29.21
CA TYR A 17 1.90 -37.61 -28.36
C TYR A 17 0.90 -38.77 -28.30
N SER A 18 0.51 -39.14 -27.08
CA SER A 18 -0.54 -40.13 -26.84
C SER A 18 -1.88 -39.58 -27.33
N SER A 19 -2.64 -40.38 -28.09
CA SER A 19 -3.89 -39.97 -28.74
C SER A 19 -5.00 -39.53 -27.78
N ALA A 20 -4.84 -39.76 -26.47
CA ALA A 20 -5.79 -39.33 -25.43
C ALA A 20 -5.86 -37.80 -25.25
N GLU A 21 -4.74 -37.07 -25.40
CA GLU A 21 -4.71 -35.62 -25.13
C GLU A 21 -5.34 -34.81 -26.27
N ALA A 22 -5.27 -35.32 -27.51
CA ALA A 22 -5.89 -34.70 -28.68
C ALA A 22 -7.43 -34.74 -28.67
N GLN A 23 -8.05 -35.66 -27.92
CA GLN A 23 -9.51 -35.78 -27.85
C GLN A 23 -10.16 -34.78 -26.88
N LEU A 24 -9.40 -34.13 -26.00
CA LEU A 24 -9.94 -33.19 -24.99
C LEU A 24 -10.20 -31.76 -25.52
N GLN A 25 -9.80 -31.44 -26.76
CA GLN A 25 -9.94 -30.08 -27.32
C GLN A 25 -11.16 -29.86 -28.24
N PHE A 26 -12.02 -30.86 -28.46
CA PHE A 26 -13.09 -30.79 -29.48
C PHE A 26 -14.55 -30.82 -28.95
N GLN A 27 -14.76 -30.56 -27.66
CA GLN A 27 -16.12 -30.54 -27.08
C GLN A 27 -16.76 -29.12 -27.06
N SER A 28 -16.60 -28.35 -28.14
CA SER A 28 -17.26 -27.06 -28.32
C SER A 28 -18.72 -27.25 -28.79
N PHE A 29 -19.65 -27.36 -27.84
CA PHE A 29 -21.08 -27.44 -28.17
C PHE A 29 -21.71 -26.05 -28.33
N ILE A 30 -21.89 -25.64 -29.59
CA ILE A 30 -22.94 -24.70 -30.00
C ILE A 30 -23.72 -25.39 -31.12
N GLN A 31 -25.06 -25.48 -31.00
CA GLN A 31 -26.04 -25.18 -32.07
C GLN A 31 -27.50 -25.36 -31.56
N PRO A 32 -28.55 -24.86 -32.26
CA PRO A 32 -29.70 -24.20 -31.61
C PRO A 32 -31.08 -24.83 -31.91
N ASP A 33 -32.13 -24.14 -31.45
CA ASP A 33 -33.55 -24.18 -31.85
C ASP A 33 -34.33 -25.50 -31.84
N ALA A 34 -35.35 -25.57 -30.97
CA ALA A 34 -36.60 -26.33 -31.22
C ALA A 34 -37.78 -25.82 -30.36
N SER A 35 -38.96 -25.65 -30.99
CA SER A 35 -40.29 -25.38 -30.39
C SER A 35 -41.36 -25.49 -31.49
N PRO A 36 -42.67 -25.58 -31.21
CA PRO A 36 -43.42 -26.26 -30.14
C PRO A 36 -44.45 -27.27 -30.75
N PRO A 37 -45.45 -27.81 -30.01
CA PRO A 37 -46.83 -27.25 -29.96
C PRO A 37 -47.59 -27.58 -28.63
N GLN A 38 -48.88 -27.32 -28.34
CA GLN A 38 -49.92 -26.29 -28.66
C GLN A 38 -51.05 -26.39 -27.59
N GLY A 39 -51.93 -25.39 -27.43
CA GLY A 39 -53.21 -25.48 -26.67
C GLY A 39 -53.83 -24.12 -26.31
N SER A 40 -55.11 -23.90 -26.65
CA SER A 40 -55.88 -22.64 -26.50
C SER A 40 -56.58 -22.52 -25.10
N ILE A 41 -57.26 -21.44 -24.66
CA ILE A 41 -58.22 -20.48 -25.26
C ILE A 41 -58.17 -19.12 -24.52
N SER A 42 -58.55 -18.01 -25.17
CA SER A 42 -58.62 -16.65 -24.63
C SER A 42 -60.01 -16.24 -24.07
N SER A 43 -60.03 -15.42 -23.01
CA SER A 43 -61.11 -14.45 -22.74
C SER A 43 -60.72 -13.36 -21.71
N GLN A 44 -61.04 -12.12 -22.06
CA GLN A 44 -61.08 -10.90 -21.21
C GLN A 44 -62.55 -10.38 -21.28
N PRO A 45 -63.07 -9.46 -20.41
CA PRO A 45 -62.42 -8.19 -20.07
C PRO A 45 -62.77 -7.52 -18.69
N GLN A 46 -62.28 -6.27 -18.54
CA GLN A 46 -62.76 -5.13 -17.71
C GLN A 46 -62.15 -4.85 -16.31
N ARG A 47 -61.43 -3.70 -16.22
CA ARG A 47 -61.83 -2.57 -15.33
C ARG A 47 -61.23 -1.19 -15.72
N ILE A 48 -62.04 -0.40 -16.42
CA ILE A 48 -62.30 1.06 -16.29
C ILE A 48 -61.20 2.02 -15.71
N GLN A 49 -60.69 2.89 -16.61
CA GLN A 49 -60.55 4.37 -16.50
C GLN A 49 -59.40 5.05 -15.70
N GLN A 50 -58.55 5.82 -16.42
CA GLN A 50 -58.39 7.29 -16.22
C GLN A 50 -57.60 7.96 -17.37
N ALA A 51 -57.76 9.30 -17.52
CA ALA A 51 -57.27 10.11 -18.64
C ALA A 51 -56.36 11.27 -18.12
N PRO A 52 -55.73 12.09 -18.99
CA PRO A 52 -54.28 12.20 -19.10
C PRO A 52 -53.63 13.18 -18.10
N ALA A 53 -52.34 12.94 -17.80
CA ALA A 53 -51.47 13.88 -17.10
C ALA A 53 -50.16 14.09 -17.88
N ALA A 54 -49.61 15.30 -17.76
CA ALA A 54 -48.55 15.96 -18.53
C ALA A 54 -47.34 15.11 -19.02
N PRO A 55 -46.69 15.51 -20.14
CA PRO A 55 -45.46 14.87 -20.61
C PRO A 55 -44.34 15.04 -19.57
N GLN A 56 -43.86 13.93 -19.03
CA GLN A 56 -42.67 13.90 -18.19
C GLN A 56 -41.43 14.03 -19.07
N ALA A 57 -40.56 15.00 -18.75
CA ALA A 57 -39.28 15.14 -19.42
C ALA A 57 -38.33 14.04 -18.95
N ASP A 58 -37.94 13.15 -19.88
CA ASP A 58 -36.90 12.15 -19.68
C ASP A 58 -35.53 12.83 -19.61
N PHE A 59 -35.12 13.24 -18.40
CA PHE A 59 -33.76 13.68 -18.13
C PHE A 59 -32.83 12.47 -17.92
N SER A 60 -32.72 11.65 -18.98
CA SER A 60 -31.62 10.72 -19.16
C SER A 60 -30.31 11.49 -19.31
N TYR A 61 -29.62 11.71 -18.18
CA TYR A 61 -28.23 12.17 -18.21
C TYR A 61 -27.40 11.10 -18.94
N PRO A 62 -26.71 11.43 -20.04
CA PRO A 62 -25.73 10.52 -20.59
C PRO A 62 -24.67 10.29 -19.51
N ALA A 63 -24.41 9.03 -19.18
CA ALA A 63 -23.32 8.69 -18.29
C ALA A 63 -22.05 9.27 -18.89
N ALA A 64 -21.50 10.31 -18.24
CA ALA A 64 -20.26 10.92 -18.67
C ALA A 64 -19.21 9.80 -18.74
N ALA A 65 -18.56 9.66 -19.89
CA ALA A 65 -17.47 8.72 -20.06
C ALA A 65 -16.35 9.11 -19.10
N ALA A 66 -16.36 8.50 -17.91
CA ALA A 66 -15.26 8.56 -16.98
C ALA A 66 -14.08 7.92 -17.70
N GLY A 67 -13.08 8.74 -18.03
CA GLY A 67 -11.92 8.30 -18.80
C GLY A 67 -11.29 7.07 -18.16
N GLU A 68 -10.91 6.10 -19.00
CA GLU A 68 -10.36 4.81 -18.59
C GLU A 68 -8.97 4.96 -17.95
N PHE A 69 -8.95 5.39 -16.70
CA PHE A 69 -7.82 5.33 -15.77
C PHE A 69 -8.24 4.68 -14.44
N GLY A 70 -9.20 3.75 -14.51
CA GLY A 70 -9.48 2.79 -13.46
C GLY A 70 -8.68 1.51 -13.73
N GLY A 71 -7.55 1.33 -13.05
CA GLY A 71 -6.91 0.02 -12.99
C GLY A 71 -7.90 -1.02 -12.45
N SER A 72 -7.95 -2.20 -13.06
CA SER A 72 -8.75 -3.32 -12.54
C SER A 72 -8.05 -3.91 -11.32
N TYR A 73 -8.22 -3.27 -10.16
CA TYR A 73 -7.75 -3.80 -8.89
C TYR A 73 -8.38 -5.17 -8.66
N GLY A 74 -7.53 -6.19 -8.49
CA GLY A 74 -7.96 -7.57 -8.37
C GLY A 74 -8.93 -7.73 -7.20
N ARG A 75 -10.22 -7.84 -7.50
CA ARG A 75 -11.28 -8.09 -6.51
C ARG A 75 -10.99 -9.43 -5.84
N GLY A 76 -10.36 -9.38 -4.67
CA GLY A 76 -9.96 -10.56 -3.91
C GLY A 76 -11.15 -11.50 -3.75
N ASN A 77 -10.90 -12.81 -3.83
CA ASN A 77 -11.94 -13.82 -3.75
C ASN A 77 -12.78 -13.57 -2.48
N PRO A 78 -14.09 -13.25 -2.57
CA PRO A 78 -14.89 -12.86 -1.41
C PRO A 78 -15.11 -14.02 -0.42
N ASN A 79 -14.79 -15.25 -0.82
CA ASN A 79 -14.82 -16.44 0.03
C ASN A 79 -13.42 -16.80 0.61
N ALA A 80 -12.40 -15.98 0.37
CA ALA A 80 -11.07 -16.15 0.96
C ALA A 80 -11.11 -15.76 2.44
N GLY A 81 -10.93 -16.74 3.33
CA GLY A 81 -10.88 -16.49 4.78
C GLY A 81 -9.69 -15.61 5.16
N ILE A 82 -9.80 -14.87 6.28
CA ILE A 82 -8.79 -13.92 6.76
C ILE A 82 -7.39 -14.51 7.03
N TRP A 83 -7.24 -15.83 7.02
CA TRP A 83 -5.97 -16.54 7.19
C TRP A 83 -5.37 -17.05 5.87
N SER A 84 -6.05 -16.82 4.75
CA SER A 84 -5.60 -17.26 3.42
C SER A 84 -4.72 -16.20 2.76
N LEU A 85 -3.69 -16.65 2.04
CA LEU A 85 -2.83 -15.76 1.25
C LEU A 85 -3.66 -14.97 0.22
N ASP A 86 -4.70 -15.60 -0.36
CA ASP A 86 -5.56 -15.00 -1.39
C ASP A 86 -6.35 -13.78 -0.88
N TYR A 87 -6.67 -13.72 0.41
CA TYR A 87 -7.28 -12.53 1.02
C TYR A 87 -6.30 -11.34 1.05
N TYR A 88 -4.99 -11.60 1.23
CA TYR A 88 -3.98 -10.56 1.34
C TYR A 88 -3.39 -10.09 0.00
N LYS A 89 -3.40 -10.94 -1.04
CA LYS A 89 -2.83 -10.62 -2.37
C LYS A 89 -3.28 -9.25 -2.90
N GLN A 90 -4.57 -8.93 -2.78
CA GLN A 90 -5.15 -7.65 -3.22
C GLN A 90 -4.51 -6.40 -2.59
N TYR A 91 -3.89 -6.50 -1.41
CA TYR A 91 -3.21 -5.39 -0.74
C TYR A 91 -1.72 -5.25 -1.14
N PHE A 92 -1.20 -6.17 -1.96
CA PHE A 92 0.17 -6.17 -2.48
C PHE A 92 0.23 -6.11 -4.02
N ASP A 93 -0.92 -6.12 -4.69
CA ASP A 93 -1.08 -5.96 -6.13
C ASP A 93 -1.03 -4.46 -6.48
N VAL A 94 0.19 -3.92 -6.66
CA VAL A 94 0.46 -2.47 -6.74
C VAL A 94 1.39 -2.12 -7.90
N ASP A 95 1.08 -1.04 -8.62
CA ASP A 95 1.97 -0.51 -9.65
C ASP A 95 3.10 0.33 -9.03
N THR A 96 4.32 0.20 -9.56
CA THR A 96 5.49 0.98 -9.15
C THR A 96 5.24 2.49 -9.21
N ASP A 97 4.53 2.98 -10.23
CA ASP A 97 4.18 4.40 -10.38
C ASP A 97 3.25 4.91 -9.27
N GLN A 98 2.35 4.06 -8.76
CA GLN A 98 1.46 4.43 -7.65
C GLN A 98 2.25 4.56 -6.35
N VAL A 99 3.13 3.60 -6.06
CA VAL A 99 4.02 3.63 -4.89
C VAL A 99 4.93 4.86 -4.94
N MET A 100 5.53 5.16 -6.11
CA MET A 100 6.40 6.33 -6.27
C MET A 100 5.65 7.65 -6.03
N LYS A 101 4.42 7.79 -6.55
CA LYS A 101 3.56 8.98 -6.29
C LYS A 101 3.25 9.14 -4.80
N ARG A 102 2.95 8.04 -4.09
CA ARG A 102 2.65 8.04 -2.64
C ARG A 102 3.88 8.37 -1.79
N VAL A 103 5.06 7.88 -2.17
CA VAL A 103 6.35 8.29 -1.57
C VAL A 103 6.60 9.78 -1.80
N MET A 104 6.51 10.29 -3.03
CA MET A 104 6.71 11.72 -3.33
C MET A 104 5.73 12.63 -2.59
N ALA A 105 4.46 12.22 -2.46
CA ALA A 105 3.44 12.93 -1.68
C ALA A 105 3.75 13.00 -0.16
N SER A 106 4.67 12.16 0.34
CA SER A 106 5.16 12.21 1.73
C SER A 106 6.22 13.29 1.94
N PHE A 107 6.94 13.68 0.89
CA PHE A 107 7.92 14.78 0.92
C PHE A 107 7.27 16.14 0.67
N VAL A 108 6.36 16.20 -0.30
CA VAL A 108 5.61 17.42 -0.64
C VAL A 108 4.12 17.10 -0.46
N PRO A 109 3.44 17.70 0.54
CA PRO A 109 2.05 17.39 0.81
C PRO A 109 1.17 17.84 -0.36
N SER A 110 0.75 16.88 -1.18
CA SER A 110 -0.22 17.07 -2.25
C SER A 110 -1.62 16.69 -1.76
N ASP A 111 -2.65 17.35 -2.29
CA ASP A 111 -4.03 17.14 -1.83
C ASP A 111 -4.63 15.76 -2.21
N MET A 112 -3.89 14.92 -2.93
CA MET A 112 -4.38 13.65 -3.50
C MET A 112 -4.14 12.39 -2.64
N PHE A 113 -3.27 12.42 -1.62
CA PHE A 113 -2.82 11.18 -0.95
C PHE A 113 -3.97 10.35 -0.36
N LEU A 114 -4.92 10.99 0.34
CA LEU A 114 -6.10 10.29 0.85
C LEU A 114 -7.07 9.85 -0.23
N GLN A 115 -7.26 10.62 -1.31
CA GLN A 115 -8.13 10.22 -2.42
C GLN A 115 -7.58 8.98 -3.14
N GLN A 116 -6.25 8.89 -3.25
CA GLN A 116 -5.52 7.77 -3.82
C GLN A 116 -5.52 6.53 -2.90
N ILE A 117 -5.47 6.70 -1.58
CA ILE A 117 -5.54 5.58 -0.62
C ILE A 117 -6.98 5.11 -0.37
N SER A 118 -7.96 6.01 -0.31
CA SER A 118 -9.36 5.62 -0.10
C SER A 118 -9.93 4.83 -1.27
N SER A 119 -9.38 5.04 -2.47
CA SER A 119 -9.64 4.18 -3.63
C SER A 119 -8.84 2.88 -3.54
N ASN A 120 -7.56 2.91 -3.14
CA ASN A 120 -6.70 1.73 -3.10
C ASN A 120 -5.84 1.64 -1.84
N LEU A 121 -6.34 0.85 -0.88
CA LEU A 121 -5.66 0.45 0.35
C LEU A 121 -4.60 -0.60 0.02
N GLU A 122 -3.37 -0.40 0.47
CA GLU A 122 -2.25 -1.31 0.20
C GLU A 122 -1.35 -1.46 1.43
N LEU A 123 -0.63 -2.58 1.51
CA LEU A 123 0.34 -2.87 2.57
C LEU A 123 1.79 -2.89 2.07
N TYR A 124 2.01 -2.78 0.76
CA TYR A 124 3.35 -2.76 0.16
C TYR A 124 4.23 -1.64 0.73
N GLY A 125 3.77 -0.39 0.67
CA GLY A 125 4.50 0.77 1.23
C GLY A 125 4.82 0.63 2.71
N PRO A 126 3.82 0.38 3.59
CA PRO A 126 4.03 0.18 5.03
C PRO A 126 4.86 -1.03 5.44
N PHE A 127 5.21 -1.93 4.51
CA PHE A 127 6.15 -3.01 4.76
C PHE A 127 7.57 -2.64 4.27
N TRP A 128 7.69 -2.17 3.03
CA TRP A 128 8.99 -1.93 2.39
C TRP A 128 9.63 -0.58 2.75
N VAL A 129 8.85 0.48 2.95
CA VAL A 129 9.40 1.79 3.34
C VAL A 129 10.06 1.72 4.73
N PRO A 130 9.46 1.13 5.77
CA PRO A 130 10.16 0.93 7.05
C PRO A 130 11.40 0.06 6.92
N THR A 131 11.34 -1.01 6.11
CA THR A 131 12.49 -1.89 5.87
C THR A 131 13.68 -1.14 5.28
N THR A 132 13.43 -0.25 4.30
CA THR A 132 14.50 0.58 3.71
C THR A 132 15.04 1.63 4.68
N VAL A 133 14.21 2.20 5.56
CA VAL A 133 14.66 3.09 6.65
C VAL A 133 15.51 2.36 7.69
N ILE A 134 15.11 1.15 8.12
CA ILE A 134 15.89 0.30 9.03
C ILE A 134 17.29 0.04 8.45
N PHE A 135 17.33 -0.37 7.17
CA PHE A 135 18.59 -0.62 6.48
C PHE A 135 19.43 0.65 6.34
N SER A 136 18.85 1.79 5.96
CA SER A 136 19.59 3.04 5.78
C SER A 136 20.12 3.58 7.11
N LEU A 137 19.34 3.51 8.21
CA LEU A 137 19.81 3.84 9.56
C LEU A 137 20.99 2.95 9.98
N PHE A 138 20.90 1.63 9.80
CA PHE A 138 21.98 0.71 10.18
C PHE A 138 23.27 0.96 9.37
N VAL A 139 23.15 1.12 8.05
CA VAL A 139 24.31 1.40 7.17
C VAL A 139 24.93 2.75 7.49
N THR A 140 24.12 3.80 7.64
CA THR A 140 24.62 5.17 7.87
C THR A 140 25.31 5.32 9.23
N THR A 141 24.74 4.74 10.30
CA THR A 141 25.40 4.73 11.61
C THR A 141 26.65 3.84 11.62
N SER A 142 26.64 2.69 10.92
CA SER A 142 27.84 1.84 10.80
C SER A 142 28.98 2.54 10.05
N VAL A 143 28.66 3.24 8.95
CA VAL A 143 29.63 4.04 8.20
C VAL A 143 30.19 5.17 9.07
N ALA A 144 29.35 5.94 9.75
CA ALA A 144 29.78 7.01 10.66
C ALA A 144 30.71 6.47 11.77
N GLY A 145 30.32 5.38 12.43
CA GLY A 145 31.13 4.72 13.47
C GLY A 145 32.48 4.20 12.94
N SER A 146 32.50 3.60 11.74
CA SER A 146 33.75 3.13 11.12
C SER A 146 34.72 4.26 10.79
N ILE A 147 34.23 5.44 10.37
CA ILE A 147 35.05 6.63 10.12
C ILE A 147 35.68 7.11 11.43
N VAL A 148 34.90 7.18 12.51
CA VAL A 148 35.40 7.57 13.85
C VAL A 148 36.43 6.58 14.38
N ALA A 149 36.21 5.27 14.21
CA ALA A 149 37.15 4.24 14.62
C ALA A 149 38.47 4.31 13.83
N TYR A 150 38.39 4.49 12.50
CA TYR A 150 39.56 4.66 11.62
C TYR A 150 40.39 5.89 12.02
N LEU A 151 39.75 7.04 12.23
CA LEU A 151 40.42 8.27 12.70
C LEU A 151 41.03 8.11 14.10
N SER A 152 40.47 7.21 14.92
CA SER A 152 40.95 6.90 16.28
C SER A 152 42.01 5.78 16.33
N GLY A 153 42.38 5.18 15.19
CA GLY A 153 43.29 4.03 15.12
C GLY A 153 42.75 2.76 15.81
N LYS A 154 41.43 2.61 15.93
CA LYS A 154 40.76 1.47 16.58
C LYS A 154 40.07 0.56 15.56
N THR A 155 39.91 -0.71 15.92
CA THR A 155 39.02 -1.64 15.20
C THR A 155 37.56 -1.23 15.38
N PHE A 156 36.74 -1.45 14.35
CA PHE A 156 35.29 -1.18 14.39
C PHE A 156 34.52 -2.50 14.41
N ASP A 157 33.77 -2.72 15.49
CA ASP A 157 32.85 -3.84 15.63
C ASP A 157 31.41 -3.37 15.36
N TYR A 158 30.64 -4.16 14.61
CA TYR A 158 29.26 -3.82 14.25
C TYR A 158 28.29 -4.09 15.39
N ASP A 159 27.48 -3.09 15.75
CA ASP A 159 26.44 -3.24 16.78
C ASP A 159 25.13 -3.82 16.20
N PHE A 160 24.95 -5.13 16.34
CA PHE A 160 23.71 -5.83 16.00
C PHE A 160 22.54 -5.54 16.95
N SER A 161 22.80 -5.02 18.16
CA SER A 161 21.76 -4.53 19.06
C SER A 161 21.11 -3.27 18.48
N LEU A 162 21.91 -2.37 17.90
CA LEU A 162 21.41 -1.17 17.21
C LEU A 162 20.51 -1.52 16.01
N LEU A 163 20.86 -2.56 15.23
CA LEU A 163 19.99 -3.08 14.16
C LEU A 163 18.67 -3.61 14.71
N SER A 164 18.71 -4.40 15.80
CA SER A 164 17.52 -4.95 16.46
C SER A 164 16.61 -3.84 17.01
N PHE A 165 17.22 -2.80 17.57
CA PHE A 165 16.53 -1.61 18.05
C PHE A 165 15.88 -0.81 16.91
N ALA A 166 16.58 -0.65 15.78
CA ALA A 166 16.04 -0.03 14.57
C ALA A 166 14.80 -0.77 14.04
N ILE A 167 14.87 -2.11 13.92
CA ILE A 167 13.75 -2.96 13.53
C ILE A 167 12.55 -2.72 14.46
N THR A 168 12.80 -2.76 15.78
CA THR A 168 11.76 -2.59 16.79
C THR A 168 11.10 -1.22 16.70
N ILE A 169 11.86 -0.12 16.73
CA ILE A 169 11.27 1.23 16.77
C ILE A 169 10.53 1.57 15.46
N CYS A 170 11.09 1.21 14.30
CA CYS A 170 10.49 1.49 13.00
C CYS A 170 9.17 0.75 12.79
N TYR A 171 9.08 -0.53 13.18
CA TYR A 171 7.84 -1.29 13.05
C TYR A 171 6.82 -0.99 14.17
N CYS A 172 7.27 -0.70 15.40
CA CYS A 172 6.37 -0.16 16.43
C CYS A 172 5.76 1.18 15.99
N TYR A 173 6.54 2.09 15.42
CA TYR A 173 6.00 3.32 14.85
C TYR A 173 5.01 3.06 13.71
N THR A 174 5.35 2.16 12.78
CA THR A 174 4.53 1.92 11.58
C THR A 174 3.21 1.18 11.86
N PHE A 175 3.16 0.32 12.88
CA PHE A 175 1.97 -0.49 13.16
C PHE A 175 1.31 -0.16 14.51
N LEU A 176 2.09 -0.01 15.59
CA LEU A 176 1.51 0.21 16.93
C LEU A 176 0.98 1.64 17.11
N ALA A 177 1.69 2.66 16.61
CA ALA A 177 1.20 4.05 16.68
C ALA A 177 -0.14 4.27 15.93
N PRO A 178 -0.32 3.86 14.65
CA PRO A 178 -1.61 3.96 13.99
C PRO A 178 -2.67 3.01 14.58
N LEU A 179 -2.29 1.88 15.20
CA LEU A 179 -3.23 1.04 15.95
C LEU A 179 -3.80 1.75 17.19
N CYS A 180 -2.95 2.43 17.96
CA CYS A 180 -3.39 3.24 19.10
C CYS A 180 -4.28 4.41 18.66
N ILE A 181 -3.91 5.11 17.58
CA ILE A 181 -4.71 6.20 17.00
C ILE A 181 -6.06 5.66 16.48
N TRP A 182 -6.05 4.53 15.79
CA TRP A 182 -7.27 3.86 15.30
C TRP A 182 -8.20 3.47 16.45
N ALA A 183 -7.66 2.93 17.54
CA ALA A 183 -8.46 2.55 18.71
C ALA A 183 -9.15 3.77 19.36
N VAL A 184 -8.44 4.91 19.46
CA VAL A 184 -9.02 6.18 19.93
C VAL A 184 -10.05 6.71 18.94
N CYS A 185 -9.76 6.71 17.63
CA CYS A 185 -10.74 7.06 16.60
C CYS A 185 -12.01 6.21 16.69
N LYS A 186 -11.90 4.89 16.92
CA LYS A 186 -13.07 4.00 17.07
C LYS A 186 -13.82 4.23 18.37
N TYR A 187 -13.14 4.50 19.48
CA TYR A 187 -13.77 4.91 20.74
C TYR A 187 -14.56 6.22 20.59
N LEU A 188 -14.07 7.15 19.76
CA LEU A 188 -14.74 8.42 19.43
C LEU A 188 -15.79 8.32 18.32
N GLY A 189 -16.11 7.10 17.84
CA GLY A 189 -17.17 6.88 16.83
C GLY A 189 -16.75 7.15 15.38
N SER A 190 -15.46 7.22 15.06
CA SER A 190 -14.98 7.43 13.68
C SER A 190 -15.00 6.15 12.83
N ASP A 191 -15.29 6.32 11.53
CA ASP A 191 -15.08 5.32 10.48
C ASP A 191 -13.68 5.31 9.86
N ALA A 192 -12.68 5.79 10.59
CA ALA A 192 -11.27 5.59 10.24
C ALA A 192 -10.94 4.08 10.09
N LYS A 193 -10.37 3.70 8.94
CA LYS A 193 -9.88 2.34 8.71
C LYS A 193 -8.43 2.23 9.17
N LEU A 194 -8.08 1.13 9.85
CA LEU A 194 -6.70 0.89 10.32
C LEU A 194 -5.70 0.91 9.16
N LEU A 195 -6.04 0.33 8.01
CA LEU A 195 -5.17 0.31 6.82
C LEU A 195 -4.89 1.71 6.26
N GLU A 196 -5.84 2.66 6.34
CA GLU A 196 -5.62 4.05 5.93
C GLU A 196 -4.53 4.70 6.81
N LEU A 197 -4.60 4.48 8.13
CA LEU A 197 -3.63 5.02 9.10
C LEU A 197 -2.25 4.35 9.00
N VAL A 198 -2.21 3.02 8.82
CA VAL A 198 -0.95 2.28 8.57
C VAL A 198 -0.29 2.73 7.26
N SER A 199 -1.07 3.01 6.22
CA SER A 199 -0.58 3.59 4.96
C SER A 199 0.05 4.96 5.18
N VAL A 200 -0.61 5.87 5.91
CA VAL A 200 -0.08 7.19 6.28
C VAL A 200 1.26 7.06 7.03
N TYR A 201 1.30 6.24 8.09
CA TYR A 201 2.50 6.10 8.92
C TYR A 201 3.68 5.45 8.18
N GLY A 202 3.40 4.42 7.39
CA GLY A 202 4.40 3.72 6.59
C GLY A 202 5.02 4.60 5.50
N TYR A 203 4.21 5.29 4.69
CA TYR A 203 4.72 6.19 3.66
C TYR A 203 5.41 7.42 4.23
N GLY A 204 4.90 7.97 5.35
CA GLY A 204 5.52 9.09 6.05
C GLY A 204 6.96 8.81 6.49
N MET A 205 7.34 7.54 6.70
CA MET A 205 8.72 7.19 7.04
C MET A 205 9.72 7.36 5.89
N SER A 206 9.27 7.46 4.63
CA SER A 206 10.15 7.62 3.47
C SER A 206 11.05 8.84 3.55
N VAL A 207 10.61 9.91 4.23
CA VAL A 207 11.38 11.14 4.48
C VAL A 207 12.69 10.85 5.23
N TRP A 208 12.72 9.83 6.10
CA TRP A 208 13.91 9.48 6.88
C TRP A 208 14.99 8.76 6.06
N ILE A 209 14.67 8.23 4.88
CA ILE A 209 15.64 7.56 4.01
C ILE A 209 16.75 8.55 3.59
N PRO A 210 16.48 9.66 2.85
CA PRO A 210 17.54 10.62 2.50
C PRO A 210 18.15 11.28 3.73
N VAL A 211 17.35 11.59 4.76
CA VAL A 211 17.84 12.21 6.01
C VAL A 211 18.90 11.35 6.68
N SER A 212 18.75 10.02 6.69
CA SER A 212 19.79 9.13 7.24
C SER A 212 21.12 9.21 6.48
N PHE A 213 21.10 9.26 5.15
CA PHE A 213 22.30 9.45 4.34
C PHE A 213 22.95 10.82 4.53
N LEU A 214 22.17 11.90 4.59
CA LEU A 214 22.70 13.24 4.85
C LEU A 214 23.30 13.36 6.27
N SER A 215 22.77 12.63 7.25
CA SER A 215 23.26 12.62 8.64
C SER A 215 24.62 11.94 8.84
N ILE A 216 25.18 11.25 7.83
CA ILE A 216 26.57 10.74 7.88
C ILE A 216 27.55 11.89 8.16
N ILE A 217 27.28 13.10 7.66
CA ILE A 217 28.14 14.27 7.86
C ILE A 217 28.20 14.62 9.35
N PRO A 218 29.40 14.66 9.99
CA PRO A 218 29.56 14.86 11.43
C PRO A 218 29.47 16.34 11.85
N LEU A 219 28.39 17.01 11.44
CA LEU A 219 28.08 18.40 11.79
C LEU A 219 26.80 18.44 12.62
N GLU A 220 26.94 18.61 13.95
CA GLU A 220 25.82 18.46 14.88
C GLU A 220 24.66 19.44 14.61
N LEU A 221 24.97 20.71 14.31
CA LEU A 221 23.95 21.70 13.93
C LEU A 221 23.18 21.28 12.65
N PHE A 222 23.89 20.73 11.66
CA PHE A 222 23.28 20.26 10.41
C PHE A 222 22.34 19.07 10.66
N ARG A 223 22.77 18.11 11.49
CA ARG A 223 21.94 16.96 11.91
C ARG A 223 20.68 17.41 12.66
N TRP A 224 20.78 18.37 13.58
CA TRP A 224 19.60 18.95 14.24
C TRP A 224 18.64 19.59 13.25
N LEU A 225 19.14 20.42 12.31
CA LEU A 225 18.30 21.03 11.29
C LEU A 225 17.61 19.99 10.39
N LEU A 226 18.31 18.93 9.99
CA LEU A 226 17.75 17.83 9.21
C LEU A 226 16.66 17.07 9.99
N VAL A 227 16.90 16.72 11.25
CA VAL A 227 15.91 16.01 12.08
C VAL A 227 14.66 16.88 12.33
N LEU A 228 14.85 18.17 12.60
CA LEU A 228 13.73 19.10 12.81
C LEU A 228 12.93 19.31 11.52
N ALA A 229 13.59 19.45 10.37
CA ALA A 229 12.93 19.53 9.07
C ALA A 229 12.17 18.24 8.74
N ALA A 230 12.81 17.07 8.92
CA ALA A 230 12.20 15.76 8.70
C ALA A 230 10.96 15.57 9.60
N CYS A 231 11.09 15.81 10.90
CA CYS A 231 9.99 15.74 11.86
C CYS A 231 8.85 16.70 11.49
N GLY A 232 9.18 17.92 11.03
CA GLY A 232 8.19 18.88 10.54
C GLY A 232 7.42 18.35 9.32
N ILE A 233 8.12 17.84 8.31
CA ILE A 233 7.53 17.28 7.09
C ILE A 233 6.66 16.06 7.43
N THR A 234 7.17 15.08 8.18
CA THR A 234 6.41 13.87 8.53
C THR A 234 5.20 14.18 9.41
N THR A 235 5.33 15.12 10.36
CA THR A 235 4.21 15.55 11.20
C THR A 235 3.15 16.27 10.38
N LEU A 236 3.51 17.21 9.51
CA LEU A 236 2.56 17.93 8.65
C LEU A 236 1.83 16.97 7.70
N PHE A 237 2.55 16.03 7.10
CA PHE A 237 1.99 14.98 6.26
C PHE A 237 1.03 14.06 7.05
N ALA A 238 1.45 13.56 8.21
CA ALA A 238 0.60 12.70 9.05
C ALA A 238 -0.64 13.43 9.56
N LEU A 239 -0.51 14.71 9.95
CA LEU A 239 -1.64 15.55 10.35
C LEU A 239 -2.62 15.79 9.20
N ARG A 240 -2.15 16.23 8.02
CA ARG A 240 -2.99 16.48 6.84
C ARG A 240 -3.82 15.26 6.45
N ASN A 241 -3.23 14.07 6.54
CA ASN A 241 -3.90 12.83 6.15
C ASN A 241 -4.71 12.18 7.28
N THR A 242 -4.39 12.41 8.56
CA THR A 242 -5.16 11.86 9.69
C THR A 242 -6.34 12.76 10.09
N TYR A 243 -6.22 14.08 9.93
CA TYR A 243 -7.25 15.05 10.32
C TYR A 243 -8.64 14.76 9.74
N PRO A 244 -8.84 14.58 8.41
CA PRO A 244 -10.17 14.28 7.88
C PRO A 244 -10.68 12.89 8.27
N LEU A 245 -9.82 11.95 8.69
CA LEU A 245 -10.25 10.68 9.28
C LEU A 245 -10.79 10.87 10.70
N ALA A 246 -10.24 11.80 11.46
CA ALA A 246 -10.69 12.13 12.81
C ALA A 246 -11.99 12.98 12.82
N VAL A 247 -12.16 13.89 11.85
CA VAL A 247 -13.36 14.76 11.74
C VAL A 247 -14.59 14.04 11.20
N ARG A 248 -14.45 12.84 10.60
CA ARG A 248 -15.58 11.97 10.22
C ARG A 248 -16.51 11.57 11.40
N THR A 249 -16.09 11.82 12.64
CA THR A 249 -16.91 11.69 13.86
C THR A 249 -18.08 12.67 13.94
N GLY A 250 -18.04 13.78 13.19
CA GLY A 250 -19.02 14.87 13.27
C GLY A 250 -18.76 15.88 14.40
N ASP A 251 -17.84 15.60 15.33
CA ASP A 251 -17.38 16.57 16.34
C ASP A 251 -15.92 16.97 16.08
N ALA A 252 -15.72 18.23 15.68
CA ALA A 252 -14.38 18.78 15.47
C ALA A 252 -13.50 18.75 16.74
N LYS A 253 -14.08 18.72 17.95
CA LYS A 253 -13.33 18.61 19.21
C LYS A 253 -12.73 17.22 19.41
N ALA A 254 -13.37 16.17 18.88
CA ALA A 254 -12.87 14.80 18.92
C ALA A 254 -11.57 14.62 18.10
N ALA A 255 -11.29 15.51 17.13
CA ALA A 255 -10.04 15.48 16.38
C ALA A 255 -8.81 15.93 17.19
N ALA A 256 -8.98 16.80 18.20
CA ALA A 256 -7.87 17.34 19.00
C ALA A 256 -6.98 16.27 19.68
N PRO A 257 -7.51 15.28 20.43
CA PRO A 257 -6.66 14.23 21.03
C PRO A 257 -5.94 13.39 19.97
N VAL A 258 -6.59 13.11 18.84
CA VAL A 258 -6.01 12.34 17.73
C VAL A 258 -4.82 13.10 17.11
N MET A 259 -4.96 14.40 16.84
CA MET A 259 -3.85 15.22 16.34
C MET A 259 -2.70 15.33 17.36
N GLY A 260 -3.01 15.39 18.66
CA GLY A 260 -2.01 15.34 19.73
C GLY A 260 -1.19 14.05 19.70
N MET A 261 -1.83 12.88 19.51
CA MET A 261 -1.13 11.60 19.36
C MET A 261 -0.27 11.53 18.08
N VAL A 262 -0.74 12.12 16.97
CA VAL A 262 0.03 12.20 15.73
C VAL A 262 1.32 13.01 15.90
N ILE A 263 1.24 14.18 16.55
CA ILE A 263 2.41 15.01 16.86
C ILE A 263 3.35 14.26 17.83
N LEU A 264 2.82 13.72 18.92
CA LEU A 264 3.61 13.01 19.93
C LEU A 264 4.40 11.83 19.33
N SER A 265 3.75 11.01 18.50
CA SER A 265 4.41 9.85 17.86
C SER A 265 5.51 10.27 16.87
N ASN A 266 5.31 11.32 16.08
CA ASN A 266 6.35 11.84 15.18
C ASN A 266 7.54 12.46 15.93
N VAL A 267 7.27 13.24 16.97
CA VAL A 267 8.32 13.86 17.82
C VAL A 267 9.10 12.80 18.57
N ALA A 268 8.43 11.77 19.10
CA ALA A 268 9.09 10.64 19.76
C ALA A 268 10.01 9.87 18.81
N LEU A 269 9.56 9.57 17.58
CA LEU A 269 10.39 8.92 16.56
C LEU A 269 11.62 9.78 16.21
N ALA A 270 11.42 11.07 15.95
CA ALA A 270 12.49 12.01 15.62
C ALA A 270 13.54 12.12 16.74
N ALA A 271 13.10 12.14 18.00
CA ALA A 271 13.99 12.12 19.16
C ALA A 271 14.82 10.81 19.22
N VAL A 272 14.18 9.64 19.03
CA VAL A 272 14.90 8.36 18.99
C VAL A 272 15.95 8.36 17.87
N PHE A 273 15.58 8.79 16.66
CA PHE A 273 16.52 8.88 15.54
C PHE A 273 17.68 9.84 15.81
N LYS A 274 17.44 11.02 16.40
CA LYS A 274 18.53 11.96 16.74
C LYS A 274 19.50 11.40 17.78
N PHE A 275 19.00 10.76 18.84
CA PHE A 275 19.85 10.36 19.96
C PHE A 275 20.51 8.99 19.77
N TRP A 276 19.88 8.05 19.05
CA TRP A 276 20.41 6.68 18.89
C TRP A 276 21.14 6.46 17.56
N PHE A 277 20.79 7.19 16.50
CA PHE A 277 21.34 6.95 15.15
C PHE A 277 22.16 8.13 14.62
N PHE A 278 21.73 9.37 14.90
CA PHE A 278 22.40 10.61 14.45
C PHE A 278 23.16 11.34 15.59
N GLY A 279 23.58 10.59 16.61
CA GLY A 279 24.39 11.07 17.73
C GLY A 279 25.89 10.72 17.65
N ALA A 280 26.27 9.85 16.71
CA ALA A 280 27.63 9.32 16.54
C ALA A 280 28.54 10.20 15.66
#